data_AF-A0A6G7QD37-F1
#
_entry.id   AF-A0A6G7QD37-F1
#
_cell.length_a   1.000
_cell.length_b   1.000
_cell.length_c   1.000
_cell.angle_alpha   90.00
_cell.angle_beta   90.00
_cell.angle_gamma   90.00
#
_symmetry.space_group_name_H-M   'P 1'
#
loop_
_entity.id
_entity.type
_entity.pdbx_description
1 polymer ?
#
loop_
_entity_poly.entity_id
_entity_poly.type
_entity_poly.pdbx_seq_one_letter_code
_entity_poly.pdbx_strand_id
1 'polypeptide(L)'
;GRKFEEAFQKALRMVDGNVNGFDPDLYSVNDDVLKEPTDKRMFVLAAALQDGYSIDRLYDLTKIDRWFLQKLKNIIDYHIKMKKLGNNLPSNVLREAKCIGFSDKQIASCIKSTELAVRNSREEHGVLPFIKQIDTVAGEWPASTNYLYMTYNGTCHDVDFPGEHTMVIGSGVYRIGSSVEFDWCAVGCLREL
;
A
#
# COMPACT_ATOMS: atom_id res chain seq x y z
N GLY A 1 -5.51 6.68 -2.03
CA GLY A 1 -6.03 5.34 -2.38
C GLY A 1 -7.54 5.39 -2.32
N ARG A 2 -8.27 4.60 -3.12
CA ARG A 2 -9.75 4.63 -3.13
C ARG A 2 -10.40 3.50 -2.30
N LYS A 3 -9.57 2.64 -1.70
CA LYS A 3 -9.94 1.69 -0.65
C LYS A 3 -9.05 1.94 0.57
N PHE A 4 -9.57 1.66 1.76
CA PHE A 4 -8.80 1.76 2.98
C PHE A 4 -7.55 0.89 2.90
N GLU A 5 -7.70 -0.36 2.48
CA GLU A 5 -6.60 -1.34 2.38
C GLU A 5 -5.51 -0.83 1.43
N GLU A 6 -5.90 -0.24 0.30
CA GLU A 6 -4.96 0.36 -0.65
C GLU A 6 -4.16 1.51 -0.04
N ALA A 7 -4.85 2.44 0.62
CA ALA A 7 -4.22 3.59 1.25
C ALA A 7 -3.30 3.16 2.40
N PHE A 8 -3.77 2.24 3.24
CA PHE A 8 -3.06 1.73 4.40
C PHE A 8 -1.76 1.02 4.02
N GLN A 9 -1.80 0.08 3.06
CA GLN A 9 -0.58 -0.62 2.63
C GLN A 9 0.42 0.31 1.93
N LYS A 10 -0.06 1.32 1.19
CA LYS A 10 0.82 2.36 0.62
C LYS A 10 1.49 3.17 1.73
N ALA A 11 0.74 3.60 2.73
CA ALA A 11 1.27 4.36 3.86
C ALA A 11 2.34 3.55 4.62
N LEU A 12 2.09 2.26 4.91
CA LEU A 12 3.09 1.41 5.57
C LEU A 12 4.42 1.34 4.80
N ARG A 13 4.38 1.23 3.47
CA ARG A 13 5.58 1.23 2.62
C ARG A 13 6.30 2.57 2.57
N MET A 14 5.59 3.68 2.79
CA MET A 14 6.18 5.02 2.76
C MET A 14 6.98 5.32 4.02
N VAL A 15 6.76 4.60 5.12
CA VAL A 15 7.43 4.84 6.41
C VAL A 15 8.85 4.26 6.43
N ASP A 16 9.04 3.04 5.94
CA ASP A 16 10.33 2.36 5.93
C ASP A 16 10.48 1.51 4.66
N GLY A 17 11.61 1.65 3.96
CA GLY A 17 11.91 0.91 2.74
C GLY A 17 12.07 -0.60 2.96
N ASN A 18 12.25 -1.05 4.20
CA ASN A 18 12.27 -2.47 4.54
C ASN A 18 10.86 -3.07 4.72
N VAL A 19 9.84 -2.23 4.90
CA VAL A 19 8.45 -2.67 5.11
C VAL A 19 7.74 -2.72 3.77
N ASN A 20 7.38 -3.93 3.32
CA ASN A 20 6.73 -4.09 2.01
C ASN A 20 5.20 -3.90 2.06
N GLY A 21 4.61 -3.81 3.26
CA GLY A 21 3.19 -3.59 3.53
C GLY A 21 2.76 -4.28 4.83
N PHE A 22 1.47 -4.62 4.95
CA PHE A 22 0.93 -5.31 6.12
C PHE A 22 1.20 -6.82 6.02
N ASP A 23 2.39 -7.22 6.46
CA ASP A 23 2.93 -8.57 6.31
C ASP A 23 2.86 -9.34 7.64
N PRO A 24 2.13 -10.47 7.70
CA PRO A 24 1.98 -11.25 8.92
C PRO A 24 3.19 -12.14 9.23
N ASP A 25 4.12 -12.33 8.29
CA ASP A 25 5.25 -13.25 8.48
C ASP A 25 6.49 -12.59 9.12
N LEU A 26 6.44 -11.28 9.40
CA LEU A 26 7.57 -10.50 9.94
C LEU A 26 7.79 -10.70 11.44
N TYR A 27 6.72 -10.92 12.21
CA TYR A 27 6.77 -11.04 13.67
C TYR A 27 5.87 -12.18 14.14
N SER A 28 6.16 -12.74 15.31
CA SER A 28 5.26 -13.66 15.99
C SER A 28 4.18 -12.90 16.78
N VAL A 29 3.09 -13.60 17.06
CA VAL A 29 2.01 -13.08 17.91
C VAL A 29 2.53 -12.81 19.33
N ASN A 30 2.14 -11.66 19.88
CA ASN A 30 2.45 -11.26 21.24
C ASN A 30 1.31 -10.37 21.78
N ASP A 31 0.50 -10.91 22.70
CA ASP A 31 -0.64 -10.20 23.27
C ASP A 31 -0.24 -8.94 24.05
N ASP A 32 0.94 -8.89 24.66
CA ASP A 32 1.40 -7.72 25.40
C ASP A 32 1.70 -6.55 24.45
N VAL A 33 2.28 -6.82 23.28
CA VAL A 33 2.48 -5.82 22.23
C VAL A 33 1.16 -5.34 21.61
N LEU A 34 0.12 -6.18 21.62
CA LEU A 34 -1.22 -5.78 21.16
C LEU A 34 -1.89 -4.85 22.18
N LYS A 35 -1.70 -5.10 23.49
CA LYS A 35 -2.23 -4.27 24.58
C LYS A 35 -1.49 -2.95 24.70
N GLU A 36 -0.17 -3.00 24.80
CA GLU A 36 0.71 -1.85 24.99
C GLU A 36 1.19 -1.31 23.63
N PRO A 37 0.77 -0.12 23.19
CA PRO A 37 1.10 0.37 21.86
C PRO A 37 2.62 0.56 21.65
N THR A 38 3.16 -0.07 20.61
CA THR A 38 4.55 0.10 20.15
C THR A 38 4.59 0.34 18.64
N ASP A 39 5.75 0.75 18.13
CA ASP A 39 6.04 0.85 16.69
C ASP A 39 5.85 -0.49 15.94
N LYS A 40 5.99 -1.62 16.64
CA LYS A 40 5.82 -2.98 16.10
C LYS A 40 4.39 -3.49 16.12
N ARG A 41 3.47 -2.80 16.81
CA ARG A 41 2.09 -3.26 17.05
C ARG A 41 1.36 -3.68 15.78
N MET A 42 1.54 -2.93 14.69
CA MET A 42 0.88 -3.24 13.42
C MET A 42 1.32 -4.59 12.84
N PHE A 43 2.59 -4.96 12.98
CA PHE A 43 3.08 -6.23 12.43
C PHE A 43 2.67 -7.42 13.30
N VAL A 44 2.66 -7.24 14.63
CA VAL A 44 2.12 -8.25 15.55
C VAL A 44 0.62 -8.44 15.34
N LEU A 45 -0.11 -7.37 15.01
CA LEU A 45 -1.53 -7.43 14.66
C LEU A 45 -1.76 -8.23 13.36
N ALA A 46 -0.91 -8.08 12.36
CA ALA A 46 -0.96 -8.88 11.14
C ALA A 46 -0.79 -10.38 11.44
N ALA A 47 0.20 -10.73 12.26
CA ALA A 47 0.44 -12.10 12.71
C ALA A 47 -0.76 -12.66 13.49
N ALA A 48 -1.35 -11.88 14.40
CA ALA A 48 -2.49 -12.32 15.21
C ALA A 48 -3.74 -12.60 14.36
N LEU A 49 -3.96 -11.80 13.31
CA LEU A 49 -5.01 -12.05 12.32
C LEU A 49 -4.76 -13.35 11.54
N GLN A 50 -3.50 -13.64 11.19
CA GLN A 50 -3.12 -14.88 10.51
C GLN A 50 -3.31 -16.11 11.40
N ASP A 51 -3.01 -15.99 12.70
CA ASP A 51 -3.22 -17.02 13.73
C ASP A 51 -4.70 -17.20 14.12
N GLY A 52 -5.61 -16.46 13.47
CA GLY A 52 -7.05 -16.66 13.60
C GLY A 52 -7.68 -15.97 14.81
N TYR A 53 -7.05 -14.94 15.35
CA TYR A 53 -7.69 -14.13 16.40
C TYR A 53 -8.97 -13.48 15.89
N SER A 54 -10.03 -13.51 16.70
CA SER A 54 -11.28 -12.85 16.36
C SER A 54 -11.17 -11.33 16.40
N ILE A 55 -12.00 -10.65 15.61
CA ILE A 55 -12.08 -9.18 15.61
C ILE A 55 -12.42 -8.64 17.01
N ASP A 56 -13.32 -9.30 17.73
CA ASP A 56 -13.67 -8.90 19.10
C ASP A 56 -12.51 -9.02 20.07
N ARG A 57 -11.75 -10.13 20.01
CA ARG A 57 -10.53 -10.27 20.84
C ARG A 57 -9.51 -9.18 20.52
N LEU A 58 -9.29 -8.91 19.24
CA LEU A 58 -8.36 -7.86 18.82
C LEU A 58 -8.84 -6.47 19.21
N TYR A 59 -10.15 -6.21 19.17
CA TYR A 59 -10.73 -4.98 19.70
C TYR A 59 -10.47 -4.87 21.21
N ASP A 60 -10.69 -5.94 21.97
CA ASP A 60 -10.49 -5.92 23.42
C ASP A 60 -9.04 -5.65 23.81
N LEU A 61 -8.09 -6.26 23.10
CA LEU A 61 -6.66 -6.03 23.28
C LEU A 61 -6.23 -4.64 22.82
N THR A 62 -6.71 -4.17 21.66
CA THR A 62 -6.09 -3.02 20.98
C THR A 62 -6.85 -1.71 21.09
N LYS A 63 -8.17 -1.79 21.32
CA LYS A 63 -9.16 -0.71 21.17
C LYS A 63 -9.22 -0.07 19.78
N ILE A 64 -8.60 -0.69 18.77
CA ILE A 64 -8.78 -0.30 17.36
C ILE A 64 -10.20 -0.68 16.94
N ASP A 65 -10.94 0.26 16.36
CA ASP A 65 -12.31 0.01 15.95
C ASP A 65 -12.44 -1.22 15.04
N ARG A 66 -13.54 -1.97 15.24
CA ARG A 66 -13.82 -3.23 14.55
C ARG A 66 -13.84 -3.05 13.04
N TRP A 67 -14.26 -1.90 12.53
CA TRP A 67 -14.26 -1.61 11.10
C TRP A 67 -12.84 -1.67 10.53
N PHE A 68 -11.86 -1.02 11.18
CA PHE A 68 -10.47 -1.08 10.74
C PHE A 68 -9.91 -2.48 10.85
N LEU A 69 -10.15 -3.17 11.98
CA LEU A 69 -9.71 -4.56 12.16
C LEU A 69 -10.26 -5.48 11.08
N GLN A 70 -11.53 -5.30 10.68
CA GLN A 70 -12.12 -6.07 9.58
C GLN A 70 -11.45 -5.77 8.25
N LYS A 71 -11.09 -4.51 7.97
CA LYS A 71 -10.33 -4.15 6.76
C LYS A 71 -8.92 -4.74 6.75
N LEU A 72 -8.24 -4.75 7.90
CA LEU A 72 -6.93 -5.38 8.06
C LEU A 72 -7.04 -6.90 7.87
N LYS A 73 -8.09 -7.52 8.40
CA LYS A 73 -8.38 -8.94 8.18
C LYS A 73 -8.54 -9.25 6.70
N ASN A 74 -9.21 -8.40 5.92
CA ASN A 74 -9.34 -8.61 4.46
C ASN A 74 -7.97 -8.73 3.77
N ILE A 75 -6.97 -7.93 4.20
CA ILE A 75 -5.61 -8.00 3.66
C ILE A 75 -4.99 -9.37 3.98
N ILE A 76 -5.10 -9.82 5.22
CA ILE A 76 -4.53 -11.09 5.67
C ILE A 76 -5.24 -12.30 5.04
N ASP A 77 -6.56 -12.26 4.90
CA ASP A 77 -7.32 -13.31 4.21
C ASP A 77 -6.84 -13.44 2.75
N TYR A 78 -6.54 -12.31 2.11
CA TYR A 78 -6.00 -12.28 0.75
C TYR A 78 -4.56 -12.78 0.68
N HIS A 79 -3.72 -12.44 1.66
CA HIS A 79 -2.36 -12.97 1.83
C HIS A 79 -2.39 -14.51 1.89
N ILE A 80 -3.26 -15.06 2.74
CA ILE A 80 -3.44 -16.52 2.90
C ILE A 80 -3.95 -17.15 1.59
N LYS A 81 -4.92 -16.51 0.91
CA LYS A 81 -5.43 -16.96 -0.39
C LYS A 81 -4.31 -17.04 -1.44
N MET A 82 -3.48 -16.00 -1.56
CA MET A 82 -2.37 -15.96 -2.52
C MET A 82 -1.31 -17.02 -2.22
N LYS A 83 -0.94 -17.19 -0.93
CA LYS A 83 -0.01 -18.24 -0.51
C LYS A 83 -0.48 -19.64 -0.91
N LYS A 84 -1.79 -19.91 -0.80
CA LYS A 84 -2.37 -21.21 -1.19
C LYS A 84 -2.35 -21.44 -2.70
N LEU A 85 -2.53 -20.38 -3.51
CA LEU A 85 -2.50 -20.47 -4.97
C LEU A 85 -1.08 -20.63 -5.53
N GLY A 86 -0.08 -20.07 -4.84
CA GLY A 86 1.32 -20.11 -5.29
C GLY A 86 1.51 -19.44 -6.65
N ASN A 87 2.41 -19.97 -7.46
CA ASN A 87 2.78 -19.38 -8.77
C ASN A 87 1.65 -19.36 -9.81
N ASN A 88 0.58 -20.16 -9.62
CA ASN A 88 -0.56 -20.19 -10.52
C ASN A 88 -1.60 -19.11 -10.15
N LEU A 89 -1.16 -17.86 -10.00
CA LEU A 89 -2.02 -16.76 -9.57
C LEU A 89 -2.90 -16.28 -10.73
N PRO A 90 -4.23 -16.43 -10.66
CA PRO A 90 -5.12 -15.95 -11.73
C PRO A 90 -5.07 -14.43 -11.86
N SER A 91 -5.26 -13.91 -13.08
CA SER A 91 -5.19 -12.47 -13.36
C SER A 91 -6.21 -11.63 -12.57
N ASN A 92 -7.41 -12.17 -12.34
CA ASN A 92 -8.41 -11.52 -11.49
C ASN A 92 -7.95 -11.44 -10.02
N VAL A 93 -7.29 -12.49 -9.52
CA VAL A 93 -6.75 -12.52 -8.16
C VAL A 93 -5.61 -11.51 -8.03
N LEU A 94 -4.74 -11.42 -9.03
CA LEU A 94 -3.69 -10.41 -9.12
C LEU A 94 -4.29 -8.99 -9.10
N ARG A 95 -5.29 -8.71 -9.93
CA ARG A 95 -5.98 -7.41 -9.98
C ARG A 95 -6.61 -7.03 -8.64
N GLU A 96 -7.33 -7.97 -8.00
CA GLU A 96 -7.91 -7.78 -6.67
C GLU A 96 -6.83 -7.48 -5.61
N ALA A 97 -5.70 -8.19 -5.62
CA ALA A 97 -4.56 -7.92 -4.72
C ALA A 97 -4.04 -6.50 -4.88
N LYS A 98 -3.87 -6.04 -6.13
CA LYS A 98 -3.43 -4.67 -6.41
C LYS A 98 -4.45 -3.63 -5.94
N CYS A 99 -5.74 -3.90 -6.12
CA CYS A 99 -6.84 -3.02 -5.67
C CYS A 99 -6.90 -2.85 -4.14
N ILE A 100 -6.40 -3.81 -3.36
CA ILE A 100 -6.29 -3.72 -1.90
C ILE A 100 -4.87 -3.34 -1.42
N GLY A 101 -3.98 -2.96 -2.34
CA GLY A 101 -2.71 -2.30 -2.00
C GLY A 101 -1.46 -3.18 -1.93
N PHE A 102 -1.53 -4.45 -2.33
CA PHE A 102 -0.34 -5.32 -2.36
C PHE A 102 0.71 -4.80 -3.36
N SER A 103 1.97 -4.72 -2.92
CA SER A 103 3.10 -4.46 -3.82
C SER A 103 3.48 -5.72 -4.61
N ASP A 104 4.19 -5.54 -5.73
CA ASP A 104 4.66 -6.68 -6.53
C ASP A 104 5.63 -7.54 -5.69
N LYS A 105 6.45 -6.90 -4.84
CA LYS A 105 7.34 -7.54 -3.87
C LYS A 105 6.61 -8.37 -2.80
N GLN A 106 5.50 -7.88 -2.24
CA GLN A 106 4.69 -8.67 -1.29
C GLN A 106 4.08 -9.90 -1.97
N ILE A 107 3.52 -9.74 -3.17
CA ILE A 107 2.93 -10.84 -3.93
C ILE A 107 4.00 -11.88 -4.25
N ALA A 108 5.17 -11.45 -4.71
CA ALA A 108 6.31 -12.31 -5.00
C ALA A 108 6.72 -13.16 -3.78
N SER A 109 6.80 -12.54 -2.59
CA SER A 109 7.07 -13.25 -1.34
C SER A 109 6.00 -14.32 -1.04
N CYS A 110 4.71 -13.98 -1.21
CA CYS A 110 3.60 -14.91 -0.96
C CYS A 110 3.65 -16.15 -1.84
N ILE A 111 3.96 -15.98 -3.13
CA ILE A 111 3.90 -17.06 -4.13
C ILE A 111 5.25 -17.74 -4.36
N LYS A 112 6.30 -17.32 -3.66
CA LYS A 112 7.69 -17.79 -3.85
C LYS A 112 8.22 -17.53 -5.27
N SER A 113 8.04 -16.30 -5.73
CA SER A 113 8.53 -15.79 -7.02
C SER A 113 9.41 -14.56 -6.84
N THR A 114 9.84 -13.93 -7.93
CA THR A 114 10.59 -12.67 -7.92
C THR A 114 9.67 -11.47 -8.19
N GLU A 115 10.02 -10.30 -7.67
CA GLU A 115 9.27 -9.07 -7.92
C GLU A 115 9.16 -8.75 -9.41
N LEU A 116 10.25 -8.98 -10.16
CA LEU A 116 10.28 -8.77 -11.61
C LEU A 116 9.31 -9.70 -12.34
N ALA A 117 9.24 -10.98 -11.97
CA ALA A 117 8.30 -11.91 -12.58
C ALA A 117 6.84 -11.52 -12.33
N VAL A 118 6.52 -11.09 -11.11
CA VAL A 118 5.18 -10.57 -10.78
C VAL A 118 4.87 -9.31 -11.58
N ARG A 119 5.84 -8.40 -11.70
CA ARG A 119 5.69 -7.16 -12.47
C ARG A 119 5.40 -7.45 -13.95
N ASN A 120 6.17 -8.33 -14.58
CA ASN A 120 5.99 -8.69 -15.98
C ASN A 120 4.61 -9.33 -16.21
N SER A 121 4.25 -10.32 -15.38
CA SER A 121 2.92 -10.94 -15.43
C SER A 121 1.80 -9.91 -15.25
N ARG A 122 1.97 -8.95 -14.34
CA ARG A 122 1.00 -7.88 -14.10
C ARG A 122 0.82 -6.99 -15.34
N GLU A 123 1.91 -6.62 -16.00
CA GLU A 123 1.90 -5.80 -17.22
C GLU A 123 1.30 -6.56 -18.41
N GLU A 124 1.67 -7.84 -18.60
CA GLU A 124 1.10 -8.73 -19.65
C GLU A 124 -0.42 -8.89 -19.53
N HIS A 125 -0.94 -8.95 -18.31
CA HIS A 125 -2.39 -9.06 -18.06
C HIS A 125 -3.11 -7.70 -18.02
N GLY A 126 -2.44 -6.59 -18.34
CA GLY A 126 -3.04 -5.25 -18.34
C GLY A 126 -3.47 -4.76 -16.95
N VAL A 127 -2.90 -5.31 -15.87
CA VAL A 127 -3.20 -4.91 -14.50
C VAL A 127 -2.34 -3.69 -14.13
N LEU A 128 -2.71 -2.53 -14.66
CA LEU A 128 -2.01 -1.26 -14.47
C LEU A 128 -2.80 -0.32 -13.53
N PRO A 129 -2.13 0.54 -12.76
CA PRO A 129 -2.80 1.58 -12.01
C PRO A 129 -3.24 2.73 -12.93
N PHE A 130 -4.20 3.50 -12.45
CA PHE A 130 -4.69 4.72 -13.08
C PHE A 130 -4.26 5.95 -12.30
N ILE A 131 -4.15 7.09 -13.00
CA ILE A 131 -3.82 8.39 -12.44
C ILE A 131 -5.12 9.15 -12.20
N LYS A 132 -5.31 9.65 -10.98
CA LYS A 132 -6.50 10.37 -10.55
C LYS A 132 -6.17 11.72 -9.96
N GLN A 133 -7.03 12.70 -10.21
CA GLN A 133 -6.91 14.06 -9.67
C GLN A 133 -7.56 14.17 -8.29
N ILE A 134 -7.07 15.11 -7.48
CA ILE A 134 -7.69 15.61 -6.26
C ILE A 134 -8.26 16.98 -6.59
N ASP A 135 -9.58 17.04 -6.74
CA ASP A 135 -10.32 18.21 -7.25
C ASP A 135 -11.06 18.99 -6.16
N THR A 136 -11.04 18.51 -4.90
CA THR A 136 -11.81 19.01 -3.74
C THR A 136 -13.34 18.86 -3.81
N VAL A 137 -13.89 18.47 -4.96
CA VAL A 137 -15.34 18.43 -5.24
C VAL A 137 -15.84 17.06 -5.72
N ALA A 138 -15.00 16.03 -5.62
CA ALA A 138 -15.34 14.64 -5.96
C ALA A 138 -15.90 14.46 -7.39
N GLY A 139 -15.36 15.21 -8.35
CA GLY A 139 -15.71 15.16 -9.77
C GLY A 139 -16.90 16.03 -10.17
N GLU A 140 -17.42 16.88 -9.27
CA GLU A 140 -18.52 17.80 -9.61
C GLU A 140 -18.10 18.81 -10.68
N TRP A 141 -16.88 19.34 -10.58
CA TRP A 141 -16.32 20.32 -11.50
C TRP A 141 -14.93 19.86 -11.97
N PRO A 142 -14.54 20.19 -13.22
CA PRO A 142 -13.22 19.87 -13.71
C PRO A 142 -12.16 20.60 -12.90
N ALA A 143 -11.12 19.87 -12.47
CA ALA A 143 -9.99 20.44 -11.75
C ALA A 143 -9.12 21.29 -12.69
N SER A 144 -8.74 22.48 -12.24
CA SER A 144 -7.78 23.33 -12.95
C SER A 144 -6.32 22.99 -12.60
N THR A 145 -6.08 22.07 -11.66
CA THR A 145 -4.74 21.73 -11.14
C THR A 145 -4.46 20.24 -11.22
N ASN A 146 -3.17 19.89 -11.31
CA ASN A 146 -2.70 18.50 -11.39
C ASN A 146 -2.12 18.03 -10.06
N TYR A 147 -2.96 17.98 -9.02
CA TYR A 147 -2.63 17.27 -7.79
C TYR A 147 -3.08 15.81 -7.89
N LEU A 148 -2.13 14.90 -8.06
CA LEU A 148 -2.38 13.55 -8.58
C LEU A 148 -2.08 12.44 -7.57
N TYR A 149 -2.78 11.32 -7.70
CA TYR A 149 -2.42 10.06 -7.05
C TYR A 149 -2.68 8.86 -7.96
N MET A 150 -1.95 7.76 -7.71
CA MET A 150 -2.17 6.49 -8.40
C MET A 150 -3.15 5.58 -7.66
N THR A 151 -4.02 4.90 -8.38
CA THR A 151 -4.91 3.86 -7.82
C THR A 151 -5.21 2.73 -8.81
N TYR A 152 -5.32 1.50 -8.31
CA TYR A 152 -5.85 0.38 -9.10
C TYR A 152 -7.38 0.34 -9.17
N ASN A 153 -8.05 1.14 -8.33
CA ASN A 153 -9.51 1.21 -8.25
C ASN A 153 -10.07 2.27 -9.21
N GLY A 154 -9.69 2.17 -10.49
CA GLY A 154 -10.09 3.07 -11.56
C GLY A 154 -10.34 2.31 -12.87
N THR A 155 -10.81 3.04 -13.87
CA THR A 155 -11.08 2.52 -15.23
C THR A 155 -10.43 3.35 -16.32
N CYS A 156 -10.00 4.58 -16.01
CA CYS A 156 -9.33 5.51 -16.92
C CYS A 156 -8.43 6.47 -16.12
N HIS A 157 -7.53 7.17 -16.81
CA HIS A 157 -6.76 8.29 -16.26
C HIS A 157 -7.58 9.58 -16.30
N ASP A 158 -7.34 10.51 -15.38
CA ASP A 158 -7.98 11.84 -15.38
C ASP A 158 -7.17 12.89 -16.19
N VAL A 159 -5.98 12.51 -16.68
CA VAL A 159 -5.06 13.40 -17.41
C VAL A 159 -4.43 12.66 -18.59
N ASP A 160 -3.97 13.44 -19.58
CA ASP A 160 -3.20 12.96 -20.71
C ASP A 160 -1.69 12.89 -20.40
N PHE A 161 -0.95 12.12 -21.18
CA PHE A 161 0.50 11.92 -21.04
C PHE A 161 1.24 12.32 -22.32
N PRO A 162 1.40 13.63 -22.60
CA PRO A 162 2.03 14.11 -23.82
C PRO A 162 3.53 13.78 -23.91
N GLY A 163 4.17 13.47 -22.78
CA GLY A 163 5.59 13.13 -22.71
C GLY A 163 6.48 14.37 -22.53
N GLU A 164 7.80 14.18 -22.64
CA GLU A 164 8.80 15.26 -22.53
C GLU A 164 8.74 16.03 -21.19
N HIS A 165 8.81 15.29 -20.09
CA HIS A 165 8.79 15.86 -18.74
C HIS A 165 10.02 15.44 -17.94
N THR A 166 10.47 16.34 -17.06
CA THR A 166 11.51 16.07 -16.07
C THR A 166 10.87 15.65 -14.75
N MET A 167 11.37 14.57 -14.13
CA MET A 167 10.92 14.09 -12.82
C MET A 167 11.90 14.52 -11.73
N VAL A 168 11.38 15.17 -10.69
CA VAL A 168 12.13 15.45 -9.45
C VAL A 168 11.59 14.55 -8.34
N ILE A 169 12.47 13.77 -7.70
CA ILE A 169 12.10 12.82 -6.64
C ILE A 169 12.43 13.44 -5.29
N GLY A 170 11.42 13.54 -4.41
CA GLY A 170 11.59 14.06 -3.05
C GLY A 170 12.24 13.07 -2.08
N SER A 171 12.52 13.53 -0.86
CA SER A 171 13.23 12.76 0.18
C SER A 171 12.39 11.72 0.94
N GLY A 172 11.06 11.80 0.83
CA GLY A 172 10.15 10.94 1.58
C GLY A 172 9.94 11.41 3.01
N VAL A 173 9.80 10.47 3.96
CA VAL A 173 9.58 10.78 5.38
C VAL A 173 10.84 11.31 6.06
N TYR A 174 10.69 12.37 6.85
CA TYR A 174 11.75 12.90 7.69
C TYR A 174 12.16 11.92 8.80
N ARG A 175 13.47 11.87 9.07
CA ARG A 175 14.09 11.05 10.10
C ARG A 175 15.43 11.65 10.51
N ILE A 176 16.01 11.17 11.61
CA ILE A 176 17.36 11.61 12.00
C ILE A 176 18.33 11.33 10.84
N GLY A 177 19.02 12.36 10.37
CA GLY A 177 19.91 12.31 9.20
C GLY A 177 19.23 12.60 7.85
N SER A 178 17.92 12.84 7.81
CA SER A 178 17.21 13.31 6.61
C SER A 178 16.03 14.21 6.98
N SER A 179 16.21 15.52 6.82
CA SER A 179 15.24 16.55 7.25
C SER A 179 14.99 17.59 6.14
N VAL A 180 14.56 18.79 6.55
CA VAL A 180 14.07 19.88 5.69
C VAL A 180 15.08 20.34 4.63
N GLU A 181 16.38 20.10 4.84
CA GLU A 181 17.42 20.43 3.86
C GLU A 181 17.17 19.78 2.49
N PHE A 182 16.63 18.56 2.47
CA PHE A 182 16.34 17.87 1.21
C PHE A 182 15.09 18.41 0.51
N ASP A 183 14.11 18.90 1.28
CA ASP A 183 12.93 19.56 0.72
C ASP A 183 13.33 20.92 0.10
N TRP A 184 14.20 21.67 0.77
CA TRP A 184 14.76 22.90 0.22
C TRP A 184 15.50 22.67 -1.10
N CYS A 185 16.32 21.63 -1.19
CA CYS A 185 17.00 21.25 -2.44
C CYS A 185 16.01 20.90 -3.56
N ALA A 186 14.94 20.16 -3.26
CA ALA A 186 13.91 19.79 -4.25
C ALA A 186 13.15 21.02 -4.75
N VAL A 187 12.75 21.92 -3.84
CA VAL A 187 12.11 23.20 -4.20
C VAL A 187 13.05 24.08 -5.03
N GLY A 188 14.34 24.12 -4.68
CA GLY A 188 15.36 24.83 -5.47
C GLY A 188 15.44 24.28 -6.89
N CYS A 189 15.58 22.95 -7.04
CA CYS A 189 15.62 22.30 -8.35
C CYS A 189 14.35 22.58 -9.18
N LEU A 190 13.16 22.50 -8.57
CA LEU A 190 11.90 22.77 -9.25
C LEU A 190 11.74 24.22 -9.73
N ARG A 191 12.42 25.18 -9.11
CA ARG A 191 12.39 26.60 -9.53
C ARG A 191 13.34 26.91 -10.69
N GLU A 192 14.36 26.08 -10.89
CA GLU A 192 15.38 26.26 -11.93
C GLU A 192 15.04 25.52 -13.24
N LEU A 193 14.18 24.49 -13.17
CA LEU A 193 13.64 23.76 -14.34
C LEU A 193 12.57 24.57 -15.07
#